data_AF-A0ABD6DP06-F1
#
_entry.id   AF-A0ABD6DP06-F1
#
_cell.length_a   1.000
_cell.length_b   1.000
_cell.length_c   1.000
_cell.angle_alpha   90.00
_cell.angle_beta   90.00
_cell.angle_gamma   90.00
#
_symmetry.space_group_name_H-M   'P 1'
#
loop_
_entity.id
_entity.type
_entity.pdbx_description
1 polymer ?
#
loop_
_entity_poly.entity_id
_entity_poly.type
_entity_poly.pdbx_seq_one_letter_code
_entity_poly.pdbx_strand_id
1 'polypeptide(L)' 'MTDLEQEWKDAAPHPHPETDLEYECLSISVVKAEQYERLLLLPEDEDMLHDDAFMVVGEDDLVDLSDMA' A
#
# COMPACT_ATOMS: atom_id res chain seq x y z
N MET A 1 -9.79 3.64 -31.80
CA MET A 1 -9.03 3.01 -30.71
C MET A 1 -7.61 3.48 -30.88
N THR A 2 -7.10 4.26 -29.94
CA THR A 2 -5.75 4.83 -30.00
C THR A 2 -4.74 3.76 -29.58
N ASP A 3 -3.47 3.97 -29.94
CA ASP A 3 -2.38 3.08 -29.53
C ASP A 3 -2.33 2.90 -28.00
N LEU A 4 -2.57 3.98 -27.25
CA LEU A 4 -2.66 3.96 -25.79
C LEU A 4 -3.78 3.05 -25.26
N GLU A 5 -4.95 3.03 -25.90
CA GLU A 5 -6.06 2.15 -25.49
C GLU A 5 -5.76 0.67 -25.72
N GLN A 6 -4.89 0.33 -26.68
CA GLN A 6 -4.43 -1.04 -26.88
C GLN A 6 -3.36 -1.43 -25.85
N GLU A 7 -2.39 -0.55 -25.60
CA GLU A 7 -1.36 -0.76 -24.58
C GLU A 7 -1.96 -1.03 -23.19
N TRP A 8 -2.98 -0.27 -22.81
CA TRP A 8 -3.70 -0.49 -21.54
C TRP A 8 -4.45 -1.82 -21.47
N LYS A 9 -4.90 -2.37 -22.61
CA LYS A 9 -5.56 -3.68 -22.64
C LYS A 9 -4.59 -4.85 -22.60
N ASP A 10 -3.39 -4.65 -23.14
CA ASP A 10 -2.35 -5.67 -23.18
C ASP A 10 -1.48 -5.67 -21.90
N ALA A 11 -1.57 -4.64 -21.07
CA ALA A 11 -0.92 -4.57 -19.77
C ALA A 11 -1.39 -5.68 -18.82
N ALA A 12 -0.48 -6.17 -17.97
CA ALA A 12 -0.81 -7.17 -16.97
C ALA A 12 -1.85 -6.62 -15.97
N PRO A 13 -2.82 -7.44 -15.51
CA PRO A 13 -3.85 -7.00 -14.57
C PRO A 13 -3.29 -6.67 -13.17
N HIS A 14 -2.11 -7.22 -12.85
CA HIS A 14 -1.40 -7.00 -11.59
C HIS A 14 0.04 -6.57 -11.91
N PRO A 15 0.27 -5.30 -12.28
CA PRO A 15 1.60 -4.78 -12.53
C PRO A 15 2.43 -4.82 -11.24
N HIS A 16 3.71 -5.16 -11.36
CA HIS A 16 4.63 -5.12 -10.24
C HIS A 16 4.95 -3.65 -9.90
N PRO A 17 4.79 -3.21 -8.65
CA PRO A 17 4.98 -1.80 -8.27
C PRO A 17 6.36 -1.27 -8.68
N GLU A 18 7.43 -2.01 -8.39
CA GLU A 18 8.78 -1.53 -8.67
C GLU A 18 9.17 -1.59 -10.15
N THR A 19 8.91 -2.72 -10.85
CA THR A 19 9.43 -2.92 -12.21
C THR A 19 8.51 -2.38 -13.31
N ASP A 20 7.20 -2.31 -13.07
CA ASP A 20 6.23 -1.84 -14.06
C ASP A 20 5.80 -0.39 -13.79
N LEU A 21 5.81 0.07 -12.53
CA LEU A 21 5.31 1.39 -12.14
C LEU A 21 6.38 2.31 -11.53
N GLU A 22 7.61 1.82 -11.33
CA GLU A 22 8.71 2.56 -10.70
C GLU A 22 8.35 3.08 -9.29
N TYR A 23 7.40 2.42 -8.63
CA TYR A 23 7.00 2.73 -7.25
C TYR A 23 7.92 2.02 -6.27
N GLU A 24 8.41 2.76 -5.29
CA GLU A 24 9.13 2.20 -4.16
C GLU A 24 8.12 1.82 -3.06
N CYS A 25 8.15 0.56 -2.64
CA CYS A 25 7.31 0.09 -1.55
C CYS A 25 7.83 0.66 -0.22
N LEU A 26 6.98 1.42 0.46
CA LEU A 26 7.28 1.91 1.80
C LEU A 26 7.17 0.77 2.82
N SER A 27 8.20 0.60 3.63
CA SER A 27 8.16 -0.31 4.78
C SER A 27 7.30 0.30 5.90
N ILE A 28 6.29 -0.45 6.36
CA ILE A 28 5.29 0.02 7.33
C ILE A 28 5.30 -0.89 8.56
N SER A 29 5.41 -0.28 9.74
CA SER A 29 5.15 -0.90 11.03
C SER A 29 3.68 -0.80 11.41
N VAL A 30 3.11 -1.91 11.88
CA VAL A 30 1.72 -1.98 12.37
C VAL A 30 1.71 -2.05 13.89
N VAL A 31 1.06 -1.08 14.53
CA VAL A 31 0.88 -1.04 16.00
C VAL A 31 -0.59 -1.18 16.34
N LYS A 32 -0.93 -2.16 17.18
CA LYS A 32 -2.30 -2.35 17.66
C LYS A 32 -2.60 -1.47 18.87
N ALA A 33 -3.58 -0.60 18.74
CA ALA A 33 -4.09 0.23 19.82
C ALA A 33 -5.23 -0.50 20.54
N GLU A 34 -4.88 -1.40 21.47
CA GLU A 34 -5.81 -2.28 22.22
C GLU A 34 -7.03 -1.54 22.82
N GLN A 35 -6.85 -0.29 23.27
CA GLN A 35 -7.92 0.50 23.89
C GLN A 35 -8.98 1.01 22.91
N TYR A 36 -8.67 1.03 21.63
CA TYR A 36 -9.51 1.63 20.58
C TYR A 36 -9.91 0.64 19.50
N GLU A 37 -9.43 -0.62 19.57
CA GLU A 37 -9.64 -1.66 18.55
C GLU A 37 -9.25 -1.15 17.15
N ARG A 38 -8.13 -0.41 17.07
CA ARG A 38 -7.60 0.15 15.81
C ARG A 38 -6.15 -0.24 15.59
N LEU A 39 -5.76 -0.24 14.33
CA LEU A 39 -4.38 -0.40 13.89
C LEU A 39 -3.83 0.97 13.48
N LEU A 40 -2.60 1.24 13.93
CA LEU A 40 -1.82 2.39 13.54
C LEU A 40 -0.72 1.91 12.57
N LEU A 41 -0.72 2.47 11.38
CA LEU A 41 0.26 2.20 10.33
C LEU A 41 1.27 3.34 10.33
N LEU A 42 2.54 3.02 10.57
CA LEU A 42 3.64 3.97 10.66
C LEU A 42 4.72 3.62 9.64
N PRO A 43 5.27 4.58 8.89
CA PRO A 43 6.50 4.39 8.16
C PRO A 43 7.59 3.86 9.09
N GLU A 44 8.33 2.84 8.65
CA GLU A 44 9.53 2.38 9.37
C GLU A 44 10.70 3.34 9.19
N ASP A 45 10.67 4.14 8.12
CA ASP A 45 11.66 5.17 7.87
C ASP A 45 11.41 6.39 8.79
N GLU A 46 12.35 6.63 9.71
CA GLU A 46 12.32 7.74 10.67
C GLU A 46 12.34 9.11 10.00
N ASP A 47 12.93 9.24 8.80
CA ASP A 47 12.92 10.50 8.05
C ASP A 47 11.54 10.80 7.43
N MET A 48 10.70 9.77 7.29
CA MET A 48 9.31 9.90 6.80
C MET A 48 8.27 10.04 7.92
N LEU A 49 8.68 9.83 9.18
CA LEU A 49 7.85 9.99 10.37
C LEU A 49 7.63 11.49 10.69
N HIS A 50 6.63 12.07 10.03
CA HIS A 50 6.08 13.40 10.35
C HIS A 50 4.79 13.29 11.17
N ASP A 51 4.35 14.40 11.79
CA ASP A 51 3.11 14.45 12.60
C ASP A 51 1.84 14.00 11.84
N ASP A 52 1.84 14.00 10.50
CA ASP A 52 0.72 13.55 9.66
C ASP A 52 1.02 12.25 8.88
N ALA A 53 2.17 11.62 9.13
CA ALA A 53 2.64 10.46 8.39
C ALA A 53 2.21 9.14 9.06
N PHE A 54 0.93 9.00 9.38
CA PHE A 54 0.37 7.77 9.90
C PHE A 54 -1.06 7.54 9.41
N MET A 55 -1.47 6.29 9.39
CA MET A 55 -2.84 5.92 9.07
C MET A 55 -3.47 5.14 10.22
N VAL A 56 -4.74 5.42 10.51
CA VAL A 56 -5.53 4.70 11.50
C VAL A 56 -6.60 3.90 10.76
N VAL A 57 -6.56 2.58 10.88
CA VAL A 57 -7.51 1.67 10.20
C VAL A 57 -8.17 0.71 11.19
N GLY A 58 -9.35 0.21 10.84
CA GLY A 58 -9.96 -0.93 11.53
C GLY A 58 -9.23 -2.22 11.18
N GLU A 59 -9.31 -3.24 12.05
CA GLU A 59 -8.70 -4.55 11.77
C GLU A 59 -9.32 -5.21 10.53
N ASP A 60 -10.63 -5.03 10.30
CA ASP A 60 -11.34 -5.58 9.14
C ASP A 60 -11.07 -4.82 7.82
N ASP A 61 -10.46 -3.62 7.89
CA ASP A 61 -10.15 -2.81 6.71
C ASP A 61 -8.75 -3.12 6.15
N LEU A 62 -7.93 -3.92 6.86
CA LEU A 62 -6.60 -4.30 6.42
C LEU A 62 -6.65 -5.62 5.64
N VAL A 63 -6.26 -5.57 4.36
CA VAL A 63 -6.22 -6.75 3.48
C VAL A 63 -4.76 -7.04 3.09
N ASP A 64 -4.31 -8.27 3.33
CA ASP A 64 -3.02 -8.74 2.82
C ASP A 64 -3.16 -9.10 1.33
N LEU A 65 -2.46 -8.37 0.47
CA LEU A 65 -2.50 -8.59 -0.98
C LEU A 65 -1.78 -9.88 -1.40
N SER A 66 -0.94 -10.47 -0.56
CA SER A 66 -0.26 -11.74 -0.81
C SER A 66 -1.20 -12.93 -0.69
N ASP A 67 -2.30 -12.80 0.07
CA ASP A 67 -3.34 -13.82 0.19
C ASP A 67 -4.26 -13.87 -1.06
N MET A 68 -4.21 -12.83 -1.90
CA MET A 68 -5.02 -12.70 -3.12
C MET A 68 -4.29 -13.19 -4.39
N ALA A 69 -3.08 -13.74 -4.27
CA ALA A 69 -2.21 -14.17 -5.37
C ALA A 69 -2.41 -15.65 -5.78
#